data_AF-M5CAE5-F1
#
_entry.id   AF-M5CAE5-F1
#
_cell.length_a   1.000
_cell.length_b   1.000
_cell.length_c   1.000
_cell.angle_alpha   90.00
_cell.angle_beta   90.00
_cell.angle_gamma   90.00
#
_symmetry.space_group_name_H-M   'P 1'
#
loop_
_entity.id
_entity.type
_entity.pdbx_description
1 polymer ?
#
loop_
_entity_poly.entity_id
_entity_poly.type
_entity_poly.pdbx_seq_one_letter_code
_entity_poly.pdbx_strand_id
1 'polypeptide(L)'
;MTDLQDRQSEIARVVGAVVLQSAYGYEATKPDDPMVEIARAGMKGFSDASNPADFLVNVFPWLEYVPSWFPGAGWKRKAMAWNKVGEDLINVPFEWTKQQMVNGTAQPSALSSILTKVTNIQSEGDRAEEEDRIKWAIGSFYGGAIETTTATILIFILAMVHYPDIQAKIQQEVDTVVGDQRLPEMDDQDNLPYIARVIKETMTLHE
;
A
#
# COMPACT_ATOMS: atom_id res chain seq x y z
N MET A 1 -14.78 15.45 -15.08
CA MET A 1 -14.75 14.60 -13.86
C MET A 1 -14.16 13.22 -14.11
N THR A 2 -14.43 12.58 -15.27
CA THR A 2 -13.87 11.28 -15.66
C THR A 2 -12.33 11.24 -15.80
N ASP A 3 -11.70 12.29 -16.36
CA ASP A 3 -10.22 12.35 -16.55
C ASP A 3 -9.43 12.37 -15.23
N LEU A 4 -9.95 13.02 -14.18
CA LEU A 4 -9.26 13.08 -12.88
C LEU A 4 -9.34 11.76 -12.10
N GLN A 5 -10.48 11.07 -12.17
CA GLN A 5 -10.63 9.74 -11.56
C GLN A 5 -9.74 8.72 -12.25
N ASP A 6 -9.57 8.84 -13.57
CA ASP A 6 -8.69 7.98 -14.35
C ASP A 6 -7.21 8.16 -13.93
N ARG A 7 -6.76 9.41 -13.77
CA ARG A 7 -5.39 9.72 -13.31
C ARG A 7 -5.12 9.26 -11.87
N GLN A 8 -6.08 9.38 -10.96
CA GLN A 8 -5.95 8.87 -9.61
C GLN A 8 -5.81 7.34 -9.60
N SER A 9 -6.60 6.65 -10.41
CA SER A 9 -6.54 5.19 -10.57
C SER A 9 -5.17 4.75 -11.11
N GLU A 10 -4.62 5.47 -12.08
CA GLU A 10 -3.29 5.18 -12.63
C GLU A 10 -2.16 5.40 -11.61
N ILE A 11 -2.19 6.49 -10.83
CA ILE A 11 -1.19 6.71 -9.77
C ILE A 11 -1.26 5.59 -8.73
N ALA A 12 -2.46 5.24 -8.27
CA ALA A 12 -2.67 4.16 -7.31
C ALA A 12 -2.15 2.81 -7.83
N ARG A 13 -2.34 2.55 -9.13
CA ARG A 13 -1.84 1.34 -9.80
C ARG A 13 -0.31 1.30 -9.82
N VAL A 14 0.35 2.39 -10.20
CA VAL A 14 1.81 2.47 -10.25
C VAL A 14 2.41 2.30 -8.85
N VAL A 15 1.85 3.00 -7.86
CA VAL A 15 2.27 2.85 -6.45
C VAL A 15 2.08 1.40 -6.00
N GLY A 16 0.91 0.81 -6.26
CA GLY A 16 0.62 -0.59 -5.94
C GLY A 16 1.63 -1.57 -6.53
N ALA A 17 2.02 -1.38 -7.80
CA ALA A 17 3.03 -2.19 -8.47
C ALA A 17 4.42 -2.08 -7.81
N VAL A 18 4.86 -0.87 -7.50
CA VAL A 18 6.17 -0.63 -6.85
C VAL A 18 6.22 -1.25 -5.45
N VAL A 19 5.14 -1.11 -4.67
CA VAL A 19 5.09 -1.69 -3.32
C VAL A 19 5.00 -3.22 -3.40
N LEU A 20 4.21 -3.79 -4.33
CA LEU A 20 4.17 -5.24 -4.56
C LEU A 20 5.54 -5.82 -4.93
N GLN A 21 6.26 -5.16 -5.83
CA GLN A 21 7.59 -5.57 -6.24
C GLN A 21 8.56 -5.52 -5.05
N SER A 22 8.53 -4.43 -4.28
CA SER A 22 9.43 -4.24 -3.15
C SER A 22 9.13 -5.17 -1.96
N ALA A 23 7.84 -5.38 -1.65
CA ALA A 23 7.39 -6.19 -0.51
C ALA A 23 7.45 -7.70 -0.80
N TYR A 24 6.99 -8.12 -1.98
CA TYR A 24 6.74 -9.51 -2.32
C TYR A 24 7.58 -10.04 -3.49
N GLY A 25 8.26 -9.16 -4.24
CA GLY A 25 9.00 -9.54 -5.45
C GLY A 25 8.06 -9.78 -6.64
N TYR A 26 6.84 -9.25 -6.58
CA TYR A 26 5.81 -9.42 -7.58
C TYR A 26 5.78 -8.25 -8.57
N GLU A 27 5.91 -8.53 -9.86
CA GLU A 27 5.84 -7.51 -10.91
C GLU A 27 4.44 -7.46 -11.53
N ALA A 28 3.67 -6.41 -11.18
CA ALA A 28 2.35 -6.18 -11.74
C ALA A 28 2.45 -5.57 -13.14
N THR A 29 2.26 -6.40 -14.17
CA THR A 29 2.50 -6.02 -15.58
C THR A 29 1.22 -5.64 -16.33
N LYS A 30 0.04 -6.01 -15.82
CA LYS A 30 -1.25 -5.78 -16.48
C LYS A 30 -2.05 -4.66 -15.81
N PRO A 31 -2.90 -3.93 -16.56
CA PRO A 31 -3.80 -2.93 -15.97
C PRO A 31 -4.77 -3.51 -14.93
N ASP A 32 -5.21 -4.76 -15.14
CA ASP A 32 -6.15 -5.53 -14.33
C ASP A 32 -5.46 -6.61 -13.49
N ASP A 33 -4.30 -6.28 -12.92
CA ASP A 33 -3.51 -7.23 -12.15
C ASP A 33 -4.29 -7.73 -10.91
N PRO A 34 -4.47 -9.06 -10.75
CA PRO A 34 -5.25 -9.62 -9.64
C PRO A 34 -4.75 -9.20 -8.26
N MET A 35 -3.43 -9.03 -8.08
CA MET A 35 -2.85 -8.69 -6.79
C MET A 35 -3.16 -7.23 -6.42
N VAL A 36 -3.15 -6.35 -7.42
CA VAL A 36 -3.52 -4.94 -7.28
C VAL A 36 -5.02 -4.80 -6.98
N GLU A 37 -5.88 -5.60 -7.63
CA GLU A 37 -7.32 -5.58 -7.36
C GLU A 37 -7.67 -6.09 -5.96
N ILE A 38 -7.00 -7.15 -5.49
CA ILE A 38 -7.15 -7.64 -4.11
C ILE A 38 -6.82 -6.52 -3.11
N ALA A 39 -5.72 -5.80 -3.33
CA ALA A 39 -5.33 -4.69 -2.48
C ALA A 39 -6.32 -3.54 -2.49
N ARG A 40 -6.78 -3.14 -3.69
CA ARG A 40 -7.81 -2.09 -3.81
C ARG A 40 -9.09 -2.48 -3.11
N ALA A 41 -9.56 -3.71 -3.29
CA ALA A 41 -10.78 -4.20 -2.67
C ALA A 41 -10.64 -4.32 -1.14
N GLY A 42 -9.48 -4.78 -0.65
CA GLY A 42 -9.18 -4.90 0.78
C GLY A 42 -9.13 -3.55 1.47
N MET A 43 -8.39 -2.60 0.88
CA MET A 43 -8.27 -1.25 1.42
C MET A 43 -9.58 -0.47 1.36
N LYS A 44 -10.40 -0.67 0.31
CA LYS A 44 -11.76 -0.09 0.27
C LYS A 44 -12.63 -0.61 1.42
N GLY A 45 -12.61 -1.92 1.66
CA GLY A 45 -13.33 -2.53 2.79
C GLY A 45 -12.85 -2.01 4.13
N PHE A 46 -11.53 -1.83 4.28
CA PHE A 46 -10.92 -1.24 5.47
C PHE A 46 -11.33 0.23 5.69
N SER A 47 -11.30 1.04 4.63
CA SER A 47 -11.70 2.46 4.68
C SER A 47 -13.17 2.61 5.09
N ASP A 48 -14.06 1.84 4.45
CA ASP A 48 -15.49 1.84 4.78
C ASP A 48 -15.74 1.32 6.21
N ALA A 49 -14.95 0.36 6.70
CA ALA A 49 -15.04 -0.17 8.07
C ALA A 49 -14.50 0.80 9.13
N SER A 50 -13.52 1.62 8.78
CA SER A 50 -12.83 2.54 9.69
C SER A 50 -13.67 3.78 10.04
N ASN A 51 -14.81 3.99 9.38
CA ASN A 51 -15.74 5.06 9.75
C ASN A 51 -16.65 4.61 10.90
N PRO A 52 -16.40 5.06 12.15
CA PRO A 52 -17.15 4.58 13.30
C PRO A 52 -18.63 4.97 13.26
N ALA A 53 -19.00 6.00 12.48
CA ALA A 53 -20.37 6.47 12.32
C ALA A 53 -21.25 5.51 11.49
N ASP A 54 -20.64 4.63 10.69
CA ASP A 54 -21.37 3.78 9.73
C ASP A 54 -21.97 2.52 10.39
N PHE A 55 -21.59 2.21 11.64
CA PHE A 55 -22.01 0.97 12.30
C PHE A 55 -22.43 1.17 13.76
N LEU A 56 -23.73 0.97 14.03
CA LEU A 56 -24.29 1.05 15.38
C LEU A 56 -23.64 0.09 16.38
N VAL A 57 -23.04 -1.02 15.92
CA VAL A 57 -22.33 -1.96 16.80
C VAL A 57 -21.13 -1.31 17.51
N ASN A 58 -20.51 -0.30 16.90
CA ASN A 58 -19.40 0.45 17.51
C ASN A 58 -19.87 1.33 18.68
N VAL A 59 -21.16 1.72 18.70
CA VAL A 59 -21.77 2.53 19.76
C VAL A 59 -22.47 1.65 20.78
N PHE A 60 -23.06 0.55 20.34
CA PHE A 60 -23.84 -0.39 21.14
C PHE A 60 -23.28 -1.81 20.99
N PRO A 61 -22.29 -2.21 21.82
CA PRO A 61 -21.58 -3.50 21.67
C PRO A 61 -22.48 -4.72 21.70
N TRP A 62 -23.61 -4.67 22.43
CA TRP A 62 -24.58 -5.77 22.51
C TRP A 62 -25.22 -6.13 21.15
N LEU A 63 -25.14 -5.25 20.14
CA LEU A 63 -25.56 -5.54 18.78
C LEU A 63 -24.73 -6.65 18.11
N GLU A 64 -23.54 -6.96 18.62
CA GLU A 64 -22.72 -8.08 18.14
C GLU A 64 -23.47 -9.43 18.22
N TYR A 65 -24.38 -9.61 19.17
CA TYR A 65 -25.13 -10.86 19.33
C TYR A 65 -26.36 -10.97 18.42
N VAL A 66 -26.73 -9.91 17.71
CA VAL A 66 -27.91 -9.89 16.83
C VAL A 66 -27.69 -10.83 15.63
N PRO A 67 -28.58 -11.79 15.34
CA PRO A 67 -28.38 -12.70 14.20
C PRO A 67 -28.30 -11.97 12.84
N SER A 68 -27.53 -12.52 11.89
CA SER A 68 -27.31 -11.92 10.55
C SER A 68 -28.55 -11.85 9.65
N TRP A 69 -29.66 -12.50 10.05
CA TRP A 69 -30.96 -12.42 9.39
C TRP A 69 -31.84 -11.27 9.90
N PHE A 70 -31.49 -10.65 11.04
CA PHE A 70 -32.31 -9.64 11.68
C PHE A 70 -32.37 -8.34 10.84
N PRO A 71 -33.52 -7.67 10.73
CA PRO A 71 -33.64 -6.39 10.02
C PRO A 71 -32.67 -5.35 10.60
N GLY A 72 -31.83 -4.76 9.76
CA GLY A 72 -30.78 -3.82 10.19
C GLY A 72 -29.42 -4.46 10.51
N ALA A 73 -29.30 -5.79 10.56
CA ALA A 73 -28.02 -6.50 10.74
C ALA A 73 -27.23 -6.68 9.41
N GLY A 74 -27.53 -5.89 8.38
CA GLY A 74 -26.86 -5.96 7.07
C GLY A 74 -25.35 -5.69 7.15
N TRP A 75 -24.90 -4.96 8.17
CA TRP A 75 -23.50 -4.72 8.47
C TRP A 75 -22.71 -6.01 8.71
N LYS A 76 -23.31 -7.07 9.27
CA LYS A 76 -22.64 -8.36 9.47
C LYS A 76 -22.21 -9.01 8.16
N ARG A 77 -23.05 -8.88 7.12
CA ARG A 77 -22.72 -9.40 5.78
C ARG A 77 -21.60 -8.61 5.12
N LYS A 78 -21.61 -7.28 5.29
CA LYS A 78 -20.51 -6.41 4.84
C LYS A 78 -19.21 -6.77 5.56
N ALA A 79 -19.23 -6.89 6.88
CA ALA A 79 -18.08 -7.28 7.70
C ALA A 79 -17.51 -8.64 7.29
N MET A 80 -18.36 -9.66 7.05
CA MET A 80 -17.90 -10.95 6.55
C MET A 80 -17.24 -10.85 5.16
N ALA A 81 -17.81 -10.05 4.25
CA ALA A 81 -17.22 -9.82 2.94
C ALA A 81 -15.87 -9.08 3.04
N TRP A 82 -15.78 -8.05 3.88
CA TRP A 82 -14.56 -7.28 4.09
C TRP A 82 -13.47 -8.09 4.78
N ASN A 83 -13.81 -8.91 5.78
CA ASN A 83 -12.86 -9.84 6.41
C ASN A 83 -12.25 -10.77 5.37
N LYS A 84 -13.06 -11.33 4.46
CA LYS A 84 -12.54 -12.20 3.40
C LYS A 84 -11.54 -11.48 2.51
N VAL A 85 -11.88 -10.28 2.04
CA VAL A 85 -10.97 -9.53 1.15
C VAL A 85 -9.73 -9.04 1.90
N GLY A 86 -9.85 -8.70 3.19
CA GLY A 86 -8.73 -8.38 4.06
C GLY A 86 -7.80 -9.58 4.29
N GLU A 87 -8.35 -10.77 4.48
CA GLU A 87 -7.57 -12.02 4.54
C GLU A 87 -6.87 -12.28 3.21
N ASP A 88 -7.54 -12.08 2.07
CA ASP A 88 -6.95 -12.27 0.74
C ASP A 88 -5.78 -11.28 0.51
N LEU A 89 -5.91 -10.03 0.95
CA LEU A 89 -4.86 -9.00 0.89
C LEU A 89 -3.57 -9.43 1.60
N ILE A 90 -3.69 -10.13 2.72
CA ILE A 90 -2.56 -10.57 3.53
C ILE A 90 -2.00 -11.91 3.01
N ASN A 91 -2.88 -12.87 2.75
CA ASN A 91 -2.48 -14.25 2.49
C ASN A 91 -2.04 -14.47 1.04
N VAL A 92 -2.74 -13.90 0.04
CA VAL A 92 -2.46 -14.19 -1.38
C VAL A 92 -1.04 -13.77 -1.79
N PRO A 93 -0.58 -12.53 -1.51
CA PRO A 93 0.78 -12.13 -1.89
C PRO A 93 1.85 -12.90 -1.11
N PHE A 94 1.60 -13.19 0.16
CA PHE A 94 2.53 -13.95 1.02
C PHE A 94 2.74 -15.38 0.50
N GLU A 95 1.65 -16.11 0.26
CA GLU A 95 1.72 -17.48 -0.25
C GLU A 95 2.33 -17.54 -1.65
N TRP A 96 2.05 -16.55 -2.50
CA TRP A 96 2.68 -16.44 -3.81
C TRP A 96 4.20 -16.33 -3.68
N THR A 97 4.71 -15.42 -2.85
CA THR A 97 6.17 -15.26 -2.65
C THR A 97 6.79 -16.53 -2.08
N LYS A 98 6.16 -17.18 -1.09
CA LYS A 98 6.64 -18.46 -0.54
C LYS A 98 6.73 -19.54 -1.62
N GLN A 99 5.75 -19.64 -2.51
CA GLN A 99 5.79 -20.58 -3.63
C GLN A 99 6.95 -20.26 -4.58
N GLN A 100 7.21 -18.99 -4.90
CA GLN A 100 8.36 -18.62 -5.71
C GLN A 100 9.69 -18.97 -5.02
N MET A 101 9.77 -18.84 -3.70
CA MET A 101 10.97 -19.21 -2.93
C MET A 101 11.22 -20.72 -2.99
N VAL A 102 10.18 -21.54 -2.81
CA VAL A 102 10.25 -23.01 -2.93
C VAL A 102 10.68 -23.43 -4.34
N ASN A 103 10.17 -22.74 -5.37
CA ASN A 103 10.51 -23.01 -6.76
C ASN A 103 11.91 -22.50 -7.17
N GLY A 104 12.60 -21.76 -6.30
CA GLY A 104 13.90 -21.14 -6.61
C GLY A 104 13.82 -19.99 -7.62
N THR A 105 12.62 -19.43 -7.83
CA THR A 105 12.34 -18.35 -8.79
C THR A 105 11.98 -17.03 -8.12
N ALA A 106 12.05 -16.95 -6.79
CA ALA A 106 11.74 -15.73 -6.04
C ALA A 106 12.69 -14.58 -6.41
N GLN A 107 12.08 -13.43 -6.74
CA GLN A 107 12.81 -12.18 -6.86
C GLN A 107 13.19 -11.63 -5.49
N PRO A 108 14.27 -10.82 -5.40
CA PRO A 108 14.61 -10.10 -4.18
C PRO A 108 13.45 -9.21 -3.71
N SER A 109 13.06 -9.35 -2.44
CA SER A 109 12.02 -8.54 -1.82
C SER A 109 12.20 -8.49 -0.31
N ALA A 110 11.46 -7.60 0.36
CA ALA A 110 11.45 -7.53 1.82
C ALA A 110 11.05 -8.87 2.44
N LEU A 111 9.96 -9.49 1.95
CA LEU A 111 9.48 -10.76 2.47
C LEU A 111 10.49 -11.89 2.25
N SER A 112 11.02 -12.05 1.04
CA SER A 112 11.99 -13.13 0.77
C SER A 112 13.28 -12.96 1.59
N SER A 113 13.72 -11.72 1.78
CA SER A 113 14.89 -11.40 2.61
C SER A 113 14.66 -11.71 4.09
N ILE A 114 13.47 -11.40 4.62
CA ILE A 114 13.12 -11.66 6.03
C ILE A 114 12.94 -13.16 6.25
N LEU A 115 12.15 -13.85 5.41
CA LEU A 115 11.92 -15.29 5.54
C LEU A 115 13.22 -16.09 5.48
N THR A 116 14.17 -15.70 4.63
CA THR A 116 15.50 -16.35 4.57
C THR A 116 16.22 -16.30 5.91
N LYS A 117 16.09 -15.22 6.70
CA LYS A 117 16.72 -15.11 8.03
C LYS A 117 16.04 -16.00 9.09
N VAL A 118 14.75 -16.26 8.93
CA VAL A 118 13.91 -17.03 9.86
C VAL A 118 14.11 -18.54 9.71
N THR A 119 14.68 -18.99 8.59
CA THR A 119 15.02 -20.41 8.35
C THR A 119 15.95 -21.03 9.41
N ASN A 120 16.62 -20.21 10.22
CA ASN A 120 17.52 -20.67 11.29
C ASN A 120 16.80 -21.09 12.59
N ILE A 121 15.48 -20.91 12.69
CA ILE A 121 14.70 -21.32 13.87
C ILE A 121 14.50 -22.84 13.84
N GLN A 122 14.97 -23.54 14.88
CA GLN A 122 14.94 -25.01 14.96
C GLN A 122 13.57 -25.58 15.35
N SER A 123 12.80 -24.86 16.15
CA SER A 123 11.45 -25.25 16.57
C SER A 123 10.45 -24.95 15.46
N GLU A 124 9.74 -25.97 14.99
CA GLU A 124 8.74 -25.81 13.94
C GLU A 124 7.56 -24.93 14.38
N GLY A 125 7.17 -25.00 15.66
CA GLY A 125 6.13 -24.16 16.25
C GLY A 125 6.52 -22.69 16.28
N ASP A 126 7.74 -22.38 16.75
CA ASP A 126 8.23 -21.00 16.86
C ASP A 126 8.44 -20.39 15.47
N ARG A 127 8.87 -21.20 14.49
CA ARG A 127 8.98 -20.77 13.09
C ARG A 127 7.62 -20.40 12.50
N ALA A 128 6.60 -21.23 12.72
CA ALA A 128 5.27 -20.97 12.20
C ALA A 128 4.65 -19.70 12.81
N GLU A 129 4.87 -19.47 14.11
CA GLU A 129 4.42 -18.25 14.78
C GLU A 129 5.13 -17.00 14.22
N GLU A 130 6.45 -17.07 14.03
CA GLU A 130 7.22 -15.96 13.49
C GLU A 130 6.84 -15.66 12.02
N GLU A 131 6.62 -16.71 11.21
CA GLU A 131 6.11 -16.55 9.84
C GLU A 131 4.74 -15.84 9.80
N ASP A 132 3.83 -16.18 10.72
CA ASP A 132 2.53 -15.51 10.79
C ASP A 132 2.67 -14.03 11.17
N ARG A 133 3.55 -13.71 12.12
CA ARG A 133 3.87 -12.31 12.48
C ARG A 133 4.43 -11.53 11.29
N ILE A 134 5.35 -12.13 10.55
CA ILE A 134 5.95 -11.51 9.34
C ILE A 134 4.91 -11.30 8.26
N LYS A 135 4.03 -12.28 8.04
CA LYS A 135 2.93 -12.19 7.08
C LYS A 135 2.05 -10.97 7.38
N TRP A 136 1.60 -10.84 8.62
CA TRP A 136 0.78 -9.69 9.03
C TRP A 136 1.54 -8.36 8.97
N ALA A 137 2.82 -8.35 9.35
CA ALA A 137 3.64 -7.14 9.30
C ALA A 137 3.84 -6.63 7.86
N ILE A 138 4.22 -7.52 6.93
CA ILE A 138 4.43 -7.16 5.53
C ILE A 138 3.11 -6.82 4.83
N GLY A 139 2.03 -7.56 5.13
CA GLY A 139 0.71 -7.24 4.59
C GLY A 139 0.17 -5.89 5.07
N SER A 140 0.41 -5.53 6.33
CA SER A 140 0.08 -4.20 6.87
C SER A 140 0.90 -3.10 6.22
N PHE A 141 2.21 -3.33 6.00
CA PHE A 141 3.07 -2.42 5.25
C PHE A 141 2.53 -2.21 3.83
N TYR A 142 2.16 -3.30 3.14
CA TYR A 142 1.62 -3.22 1.78
C TYR A 142 0.32 -2.42 1.72
N GLY A 143 -0.67 -2.76 2.56
CA GLY A 143 -1.95 -2.04 2.61
C GLY A 143 -1.79 -0.56 2.92
N GLY A 144 -1.00 -0.22 3.95
CA GLY A 144 -0.78 1.17 4.36
C GLY A 144 0.00 2.01 3.35
N ALA A 145 0.95 1.41 2.62
CA ALA A 145 1.81 2.16 1.71
C ALA A 145 1.09 2.64 0.43
N ILE A 146 0.09 1.90 -0.05
CA ILE A 146 -0.58 2.24 -1.32
C ILE A 146 -1.36 3.55 -1.20
N GLU A 147 -2.27 3.64 -0.23
CA GLU A 147 -3.16 4.79 -0.12
C GLU A 147 -2.41 6.06 0.28
N THR A 148 -1.52 5.96 1.28
CA THR A 148 -0.76 7.11 1.81
C THR A 148 0.17 7.71 0.76
N THR A 149 0.89 6.87 0.00
CA THR A 149 1.79 7.33 -1.07
C THR A 149 0.99 7.92 -2.24
N THR A 150 -0.13 7.28 -2.62
CA THR A 150 -1.02 7.80 -3.67
C THR A 150 -1.56 9.18 -3.30
N ALA A 151 -2.03 9.35 -2.06
CA ALA A 151 -2.54 10.63 -1.57
C ALA A 151 -1.43 11.70 -1.57
N THR A 152 -0.23 11.36 -1.08
CA THR A 152 0.92 12.28 -1.03
C THR A 152 1.32 12.75 -2.43
N ILE A 153 1.37 11.84 -3.42
CA ILE A 153 1.67 12.20 -4.82
C ILE A 153 0.60 13.13 -5.39
N LEU A 154 -0.68 12.86 -5.13
CA LEU A 154 -1.78 13.71 -5.60
C LEU A 154 -1.72 15.12 -4.99
N ILE A 155 -1.43 15.21 -3.69
CA ILE A 155 -1.27 16.49 -2.99
C ILE A 155 -0.04 17.23 -3.54
N PHE A 156 1.07 16.53 -3.79
CA PHE A 156 2.25 17.12 -4.42
C PHE A 156 1.92 17.72 -5.79
N ILE A 157 1.26 16.96 -6.67
CA ILE A 157 0.85 17.44 -8.00
C ILE A 157 -0.07 18.66 -7.87
N LEU A 158 -1.05 18.60 -6.96
CA LEU A 158 -1.95 19.71 -6.71
C LEU A 158 -1.20 20.97 -6.24
N ALA A 159 -0.25 20.81 -5.31
CA ALA A 159 0.60 21.90 -4.84
C ALA A 159 1.42 22.50 -5.98
N MET A 160 1.99 21.69 -6.88
CA MET A 160 2.76 22.17 -8.03
C MET A 160 1.90 22.97 -9.01
N VAL A 161 0.63 22.60 -9.19
CA VAL A 161 -0.33 23.37 -10.01
C VAL A 161 -0.66 24.72 -9.37
N HIS A 162 -0.81 24.77 -8.04
CA HIS A 162 -1.13 26.01 -7.32
C HIS A 162 0.06 26.96 -7.14
N TYR A 163 1.28 26.42 -7.07
CA TYR A 163 2.52 27.18 -6.83
C TYR A 163 3.54 26.95 -7.96
N PRO A 164 3.28 27.47 -9.18
CA PRO A 164 4.12 27.21 -10.34
C PRO A 164 5.55 27.78 -10.19
N ASP A 165 5.74 28.81 -9.38
CA ASP A 165 7.06 29.36 -9.05
C ASP A 165 7.89 28.39 -8.19
N ILE A 166 7.25 27.62 -7.32
CA ILE A 166 7.89 26.55 -6.54
C ILE A 166 8.22 25.38 -7.48
N GLN A 167 7.29 24.99 -8.36
CA GLN A 167 7.53 23.93 -9.35
C GLN A 167 8.74 24.25 -10.24
N ALA A 168 8.85 25.49 -10.73
CA ALA A 168 9.97 25.93 -11.56
C ALA A 168 11.32 25.82 -10.84
N LYS A 169 11.37 26.15 -9.54
CA LYS A 169 12.58 26.00 -8.72
C LYS A 169 12.97 24.54 -8.50
N ILE A 170 11.99 23.65 -8.30
CA ILE A 170 12.25 22.21 -8.20
C ILE A 170 12.84 21.69 -9.50
N GLN A 171 12.24 22.04 -10.64
CA GLN A 171 12.75 21.63 -11.96
C GLN A 171 14.17 22.14 -12.18
N GLN A 172 14.44 23.42 -11.88
CA GLN A 172 15.78 23.98 -11.98
C GLN A 172 16.81 23.24 -11.11
N GLU A 173 16.45 22.87 -9.88
CA GLU A 173 17.34 22.09 -9.00
C GLU A 173 17.64 20.71 -9.60
N VAL A 174 16.60 19.99 -10.04
CA VAL A 174 16.74 18.68 -10.68
C VAL A 174 17.58 18.77 -11.95
N ASP A 175 17.31 19.73 -12.83
CA ASP A 175 18.06 19.93 -14.08
C ASP A 175 19.53 20.27 -13.81
N THR A 176 19.83 20.97 -12.71
CA THR A 176 21.20 21.33 -12.33
C THR A 176 21.99 20.14 -11.81
N VAL A 177 21.35 19.26 -11.03
CA VAL A 177 22.01 18.14 -10.35
C VAL A 177 22.03 16.88 -11.21
N VAL A 178 20.91 16.55 -11.83
CA VAL A 178 20.70 15.31 -12.59
C VAL A 178 21.01 15.50 -14.08
N GLY A 179 20.69 16.69 -14.62
CA GLY A 179 20.77 16.98 -16.05
C GLY A 179 19.63 16.33 -16.86
N ASP A 180 19.81 16.27 -18.19
CA ASP A 180 18.82 15.78 -19.15
C ASP A 180 19.13 14.39 -19.74
N GLN A 181 20.25 13.78 -19.34
CA GLN A 181 20.77 12.54 -19.95
C GLN A 181 20.39 11.27 -19.20
N ARG A 182 19.89 11.37 -17.97
CA ARG A 182 19.53 10.22 -17.13
C ARG A 182 18.35 10.53 -16.22
N LEU A 183 17.76 9.48 -15.65
CA LEU A 183 16.76 9.61 -14.60
C LEU A 183 17.44 9.88 -13.24
N PRO A 184 16.71 10.47 -12.27
CA PRO A 184 17.20 10.63 -10.90
C PRO A 184 17.49 9.28 -10.23
N GLU A 185 18.55 9.25 -9.42
CA GLU A 185 18.97 8.10 -8.64
C GLU A 185 19.01 8.46 -7.13
N MET A 186 19.07 7.45 -6.26
CA MET A 186 19.09 7.68 -4.80
C MET A 186 20.33 8.47 -4.35
N ASP A 187 21.45 8.33 -5.06
CA ASP A 187 22.70 9.05 -4.77
C ASP A 187 22.59 10.57 -5.03
N ASP A 188 21.57 11.02 -5.77
CA ASP A 188 21.31 12.44 -6.00
C ASP A 188 20.64 13.12 -4.81
N GLN A 189 20.01 12.34 -3.91
CA GLN A 189 19.10 12.85 -2.90
C GLN A 189 19.73 13.92 -1.99
N ASP A 190 20.98 13.72 -1.57
CA ASP A 190 21.70 14.68 -0.71
C ASP A 190 22.02 16.00 -1.42
N ASN A 191 22.06 15.98 -2.76
CA ASN A 191 22.30 17.14 -3.61
C ASN A 191 21.00 17.85 -4.04
N LEU A 192 19.83 17.35 -3.63
CA LEU A 192 18.51 17.87 -3.97
C LEU A 192 17.76 18.44 -2.73
N PRO A 193 18.34 19.41 -1.99
CA PRO A 193 17.79 19.86 -0.71
C PRO A 193 16.51 20.70 -0.84
N TYR A 194 16.23 21.33 -1.97
CA TYR A 194 15.01 22.12 -2.16
C TYR A 194 13.79 21.22 -2.37
N ILE A 195 13.83 20.28 -3.32
CA ILE A 195 12.74 19.32 -3.51
C ILE A 195 12.51 18.48 -2.24
N ALA A 196 13.57 18.09 -1.52
CA ALA A 196 13.43 17.38 -0.24
C ALA A 196 12.63 18.18 0.80
N ARG A 197 12.80 19.51 0.84
CA ARG A 197 12.01 20.40 1.70
C ARG A 197 10.57 20.53 1.22
N VAL A 198 10.34 20.62 -0.09
CA VAL A 198 8.98 20.68 -0.64
C VAL A 198 8.20 19.38 -0.39
N ILE A 199 8.84 18.22 -0.54
CA ILE A 199 8.23 16.92 -0.22
C ILE A 199 7.83 16.88 1.25
N LYS A 200 8.71 17.31 2.17
CA LYS A 200 8.39 17.40 3.60
C LYS A 200 7.20 18.33 3.85
N GLU A 201 7.18 19.51 3.24
CA GLU A 201 6.06 20.44 3.38
C GLU A 201 4.75 19.85 2.83
N THR A 202 4.82 19.11 1.73
CA THR A 202 3.66 18.41 1.15
C THR A 202 3.06 17.41 2.14
N MET A 203 3.91 16.70 2.87
CA MET A 203 3.47 15.76 3.91
C MET A 203 2.85 16.49 5.11
N THR A 204 3.37 17.68 5.48
CA THR A 204 2.78 18.52 6.53
C THR A 204 1.41 19.09 6.12
N LEU A 205 1.21 19.43 4.85
CA LEU A 205 -0.08 19.94 4.33
C LEU A 205 -1.21 18.91 4.38
N HIS A 206 -0.91 17.63 4.64
CA HIS A 206 -1.88 16.55 4.76
C HIS A 206 -2.47 16.40 6.19
N GLU A 207 -1.84 17.01 7.20
CA GLU A 207 -2.29 17.04 8.60
C GLU A 207 -3.21 18.24 8.90
#